data_AF-A0A933C1C0-F1
#
_entry.id   AF-A0A933C1C0-F1
#
_cell.length_a   1.000
_cell.length_b   1.000
_cell.length_c   1.000
_cell.angle_alpha   90.00
_cell.angle_beta   90.00
_cell.angle_gamma   90.00
#
_symmetry.space_group_name_H-M   'P 1'
#
loop_
_entity.id
_entity.type
_entity.pdbx_description
1 polymer ?
#
loop_
_entity_poly.entity_id
_entity_poly.type
_entity_poly.pdbx_seq_one_letter_code
_entity_poly.pdbx_strand_id
1 'polypeptide(L)'
;MPAFPSDLRRPGLIGLAALLFQTAPLAGQATPPAPTPPAAPPAVAPAAAPQASLQRILSSEISISRTEAELELGLADGRSLELALRNGRIEVDGDEIGTYRRGDALDRSWRELLSRAMDAHSDELPALLAAWTSPDASGATLDSTLDAALAGTGLTGGVTGRLDELQDDISSQVDRIRSEVEREVRRELESKLRSELRQEMGFNGRGAAWTRPFRNIMKGVGNIIGTLALYAVLVGLGFAAVFFGRKYLEGVSDTARYATLRSWAVGLAASFLVVPVFVLGVIVLAVSIVGIPALLAWVPLFPLAFVLALVFGYLAVGHAAGEALAERRFYGGEWFKHANSYYYILTGMALLQGLHLAAHVVEMAGPWLRIIYGLLVFLTIALTWLVLTIGLGAVLISRGGTRPVAAPVAAGADVGSEFAEESRV
;
A
#
# COMPACT_ATOMS: atom_id res chain seq x y z
N MET A 1 -63.60 2.12 17.53
CA MET A 1 -64.09 0.71 17.57
C MET A 1 -64.01 0.15 16.16
N PRO A 2 -63.52 -1.09 15.95
CA PRO A 2 -62.30 -1.72 16.51
C PRO A 2 -61.43 -2.28 15.33
N ALA A 3 -60.28 -2.95 15.46
CA ALA A 3 -59.60 -3.62 16.56
C ALA A 3 -58.07 -3.69 16.26
N PHE A 4 -57.27 -3.47 17.31
CA PHE A 4 -55.88 -3.92 17.43
C PHE A 4 -55.84 -5.38 17.90
N PRO A 5 -54.76 -6.13 17.62
CA PRO A 5 -54.28 -7.16 18.53
C PRO A 5 -52.95 -6.76 19.18
N SER A 6 -53.02 -6.77 20.50
CA SER A 6 -51.96 -6.80 21.51
C SER A 6 -51.42 -8.21 21.71
N ASP A 7 -50.11 -8.36 21.96
CA ASP A 7 -49.50 -9.29 22.94
C ASP A 7 -47.97 -9.06 22.92
N LEU A 8 -47.28 -8.45 23.90
CA LEU A 8 -47.05 -8.81 25.31
C LEU A 8 -46.45 -10.22 25.53
N ARG A 9 -45.12 -10.27 25.74
CA ARG A 9 -44.47 -11.03 26.83
C ARG A 9 -42.96 -10.70 26.94
N ARG A 10 -42.62 -9.81 27.88
CA ARG A 10 -41.45 -9.92 28.76
C ARG A 10 -42.00 -10.21 30.16
N PRO A 11 -41.36 -11.09 30.95
CA PRO A 11 -40.51 -10.62 32.07
C PRO A 11 -39.29 -11.57 32.29
N GLY A 12 -38.25 -11.28 33.08
CA GLY A 12 -38.05 -10.25 34.08
C GLY A 12 -36.60 -10.17 34.55
N LEU A 13 -36.32 -9.06 35.24
CA LEU A 13 -35.16 -8.77 36.07
C LEU A 13 -35.37 -9.36 37.48
N ILE A 14 -34.26 -9.58 38.22
CA ILE A 14 -34.04 -9.52 39.69
C ILE A 14 -33.32 -10.75 40.29
N GLY A 15 -32.26 -10.47 41.06
CA GLY A 15 -31.54 -11.35 42.02
C GLY A 15 -30.03 -11.43 41.70
N LEU A 16 -29.08 -10.68 42.27
CA LEU A 16 -28.75 -10.29 43.67
C LEU A 16 -28.23 -11.47 44.53
N ALA A 17 -26.90 -11.55 44.72
CA ALA A 17 -26.13 -12.08 45.87
C ALA A 17 -24.70 -12.44 45.40
N ALA A 18 -23.63 -11.71 45.76
CA ALA A 18 -22.93 -11.75 47.05
C ALA A 18 -22.24 -13.11 47.34
N LEU A 19 -20.91 -13.16 47.14
CA LEU A 19 -20.01 -14.00 47.94
C LEU A 19 -18.56 -13.50 47.86
N LEU A 20 -18.20 -12.77 48.92
CA LEU A 20 -16.84 -12.52 49.41
C LEU A 20 -16.35 -13.76 50.16
N PHE A 21 -15.10 -14.17 49.94
CA PHE A 21 -14.17 -14.93 50.84
C PHE A 21 -13.02 -15.42 49.91
N GLN A 22 -11.72 -15.45 50.22
CA GLN A 22 -10.97 -15.32 51.46
C GLN A 22 -9.49 -15.08 51.09
N THR A 23 -8.81 -14.24 51.87
CA THR A 23 -7.36 -14.03 51.87
C THR A 23 -6.64 -15.13 52.66
N ALA A 24 -5.48 -15.63 52.18
CA ALA A 24 -4.19 -15.74 52.92
C ALA A 24 -3.21 -16.81 52.34
N PRO A 25 -1.89 -16.68 52.59
CA PRO A 25 -0.80 -17.32 51.84
C PRO A 25 -0.04 -18.42 52.61
N LEU A 26 0.67 -19.31 51.90
CA LEU A 26 1.75 -20.20 52.40
C LEU A 26 2.75 -20.37 51.23
N ALA A 27 3.98 -19.84 51.26
CA ALA A 27 5.16 -20.23 52.04
C ALA A 27 5.73 -21.63 51.68
N GLY A 28 6.81 -21.62 50.89
CA GLY A 28 8.01 -22.48 51.04
C GLY A 28 7.95 -23.95 50.62
N GLN A 29 8.74 -24.30 49.59
CA GLN A 29 9.60 -25.51 49.50
C GLN A 29 10.28 -25.51 48.11
N ALA A 30 11.58 -25.22 48.02
CA ALA A 30 12.72 -26.13 48.20
C ALA A 30 13.12 -26.85 46.88
N THR A 31 14.20 -26.35 46.29
CA THR A 31 14.91 -26.83 45.11
C THR A 31 15.68 -28.13 45.40
N PRO A 32 15.66 -29.15 44.53
CA PRO A 32 16.64 -30.23 44.54
C PRO A 32 17.77 -30.04 43.48
N PRO A 33 18.98 -30.58 43.74
CA PRO A 33 20.22 -30.22 43.04
C PRO A 33 20.52 -31.05 41.77
N ALA A 34 21.41 -30.49 40.95
CA ALA A 34 21.91 -31.04 39.69
C ALA A 34 22.80 -32.30 39.85
N PRO A 35 22.78 -33.24 38.89
CA PRO A 35 23.73 -34.35 38.84
C PRO A 35 24.97 -34.06 37.96
N THR A 36 26.13 -34.48 38.47
CA THR A 36 27.46 -34.51 37.84
C THR A 36 27.60 -35.56 36.71
N PRO A 37 28.48 -35.35 35.72
CA PRO A 37 28.68 -36.26 34.58
C PRO A 37 29.70 -37.37 34.84
N PRO A 38 29.55 -38.58 34.25
CA PRO A 38 30.56 -39.63 34.27
C PRO A 38 31.51 -39.60 33.05
N ALA A 39 32.67 -40.20 33.27
CA ALA A 39 33.92 -40.16 32.49
C ALA A 39 33.91 -40.94 31.16
N ALA A 40 34.78 -40.50 30.24
CA ALA A 40 35.11 -41.12 28.96
C ALA A 40 36.19 -42.24 29.09
N PRO A 41 36.15 -43.26 28.21
CA PRO A 41 37.31 -44.11 27.90
C PRO A 41 37.88 -43.88 26.47
N PRO A 42 39.11 -44.36 26.17
CA PRO A 42 40.03 -43.73 25.22
C PRO A 42 39.96 -44.26 23.77
N ALA A 43 40.51 -43.42 22.87
CA ALA A 43 40.61 -43.59 21.43
C ALA A 43 41.56 -44.71 20.97
N VAL A 44 41.18 -45.36 19.86
CA VAL A 44 42.07 -46.16 19.00
C VAL A 44 41.92 -45.62 17.57
N ALA A 45 43.04 -45.27 16.94
CA ALA A 45 43.14 -44.83 15.55
C ALA A 45 44.00 -45.85 14.74
N PRO A 46 44.08 -45.78 13.39
CA PRO A 46 43.50 -46.78 12.50
C PRO A 46 44.55 -47.62 11.74
N ALA A 47 44.14 -48.77 11.18
CA ALA A 47 44.93 -49.52 10.20
C ALA A 47 44.55 -49.08 8.78
N ALA A 48 45.57 -48.70 8.01
CA ALA A 48 45.49 -48.17 6.65
C ALA A 48 45.09 -49.24 5.61
N ALA A 49 44.29 -48.81 4.62
CA ALA A 49 43.99 -49.52 3.37
C ALA A 49 44.39 -48.62 2.17
N PRO A 50 44.69 -49.20 0.99
CA PRO A 50 45.58 -48.62 -0.02
C PRO A 50 44.94 -47.50 -0.85
N GLN A 51 45.73 -46.47 -1.14
CA GLN A 51 45.35 -45.29 -1.93
C GLN A 51 45.20 -45.65 -3.41
N ALA A 52 43.98 -45.57 -3.93
CA ALA A 52 43.73 -45.50 -5.36
C ALA A 52 44.17 -44.12 -5.87
N SER A 53 44.98 -44.11 -6.92
CA SER A 53 45.50 -42.90 -7.57
C SER A 53 44.35 -42.05 -8.12
N LEU A 54 43.94 -41.03 -7.36
CA LEU A 54 42.96 -40.04 -7.78
C LEU A 54 43.57 -39.14 -8.86
N GLN A 55 42.94 -39.09 -10.04
CA GLN A 55 43.28 -38.11 -11.06
C GLN A 55 42.86 -36.73 -10.55
N ARG A 56 43.86 -35.93 -10.20
CA ARG A 56 43.70 -34.63 -9.55
C ARG A 56 43.69 -33.53 -10.62
N ILE A 57 42.73 -32.61 -10.57
CA ILE A 57 42.80 -31.37 -11.36
C ILE A 57 44.11 -30.67 -10.98
N LEU A 58 45.00 -30.44 -11.94
CA LEU A 58 46.37 -29.95 -11.69
C LEU A 58 46.42 -28.42 -11.70
N SER A 59 45.60 -27.78 -12.54
CA SER A 59 45.46 -26.33 -12.63
C SER A 59 44.05 -25.95 -13.06
N SER A 60 43.59 -24.79 -12.59
CA SER A 60 42.34 -24.15 -13.04
C SER A 60 42.61 -22.67 -13.25
N GLU A 61 42.34 -22.17 -14.44
CA GLU A 61 42.38 -20.74 -14.76
C GLU A 61 40.96 -20.26 -15.04
N ILE A 62 40.55 -19.18 -14.38
CA ILE A 62 39.20 -18.62 -14.48
C ILE A 62 39.34 -17.16 -14.89
N SER A 63 38.75 -16.79 -16.02
CA SER A 63 38.73 -15.42 -16.53
C SER A 63 37.29 -14.93 -16.67
N ILE A 64 36.94 -13.87 -15.93
CA ILE A 64 35.61 -13.25 -15.99
C ILE A 64 35.76 -11.79 -16.36
N SER A 65 35.22 -11.40 -17.51
CA SER A 65 35.16 -10.02 -17.98
C SER A 65 33.72 -9.58 -18.27
N ARG A 66 33.53 -8.35 -18.74
CA ARG A 66 32.20 -7.88 -19.15
C ARG A 66 31.65 -8.63 -20.35
N THR A 67 32.50 -9.15 -21.23
CA THR A 67 32.11 -9.76 -22.51
C THR A 67 32.51 -11.22 -22.63
N GLU A 68 33.19 -11.76 -21.61
CA GLU A 68 33.79 -13.09 -21.61
C GLU A 68 33.64 -13.73 -20.22
N ALA A 69 33.46 -15.06 -20.20
CA ALA A 69 33.46 -15.89 -19.01
C ALA A 69 34.04 -17.26 -19.40
N GLU A 70 35.26 -17.52 -18.97
CA GLU A 70 36.09 -18.62 -19.43
C GLU A 70 36.63 -19.44 -18.25
N LEU A 71 36.66 -20.75 -18.43
CA LEU A 71 37.23 -21.74 -17.52
C LEU A 71 38.17 -22.65 -18.30
N GLU A 72 39.44 -22.64 -17.93
CA GLU A 72 40.44 -23.59 -18.43
C GLU A 72 40.81 -24.57 -17.32
N LEU A 73 40.67 -25.87 -17.58
CA LEU A 73 41.00 -26.94 -16.66
C LEU A 73 42.16 -27.78 -17.19
N GLY A 74 43.25 -27.85 -16.41
CA GLY A 74 44.35 -28.78 -16.64
C GLY A 74 44.11 -30.10 -15.92
N LEU A 75 43.90 -31.18 -16.68
CA LEU A 75 43.64 -32.52 -16.17
C LEU A 75 44.96 -33.29 -15.93
N ALA A 76 44.93 -34.25 -15.00
CA ALA A 76 46.11 -35.06 -14.65
C ALA A 76 46.68 -35.90 -15.81
N ASP A 77 45.88 -36.15 -16.83
CA ASP A 77 46.26 -36.90 -18.04
C ASP A 77 46.93 -36.02 -19.11
N GLY A 78 47.15 -34.73 -18.80
CA GLY A 78 47.77 -33.76 -19.70
C GLY A 78 46.80 -33.14 -20.72
N ARG A 79 45.49 -33.43 -20.63
CA ARG A 79 44.48 -32.74 -21.42
C ARG A 79 44.12 -31.40 -20.78
N SER A 80 43.89 -30.39 -21.61
CA SER A 80 43.25 -29.13 -21.24
C SER A 80 41.80 -29.14 -21.72
N LEU A 81 40.89 -28.60 -20.93
CA LEU A 81 39.52 -28.31 -21.33
C LEU A 81 39.27 -26.81 -21.20
N GLU A 82 38.99 -26.13 -22.31
CA GLU A 82 38.61 -24.72 -22.34
C GLU A 82 37.08 -24.61 -22.55
N LEU A 83 36.39 -23.93 -21.64
CA LEU A 83 34.96 -23.66 -21.73
C LEU A 83 34.74 -22.15 -21.67
N ALA A 84 34.27 -21.55 -22.76
CA ALA A 84 34.17 -20.09 -22.88
C ALA A 84 32.79 -19.62 -23.36
N LEU A 85 32.25 -18.61 -22.67
CA LEU A 85 31.12 -17.80 -23.13
C LEU A 85 31.66 -16.43 -23.56
N ARG A 86 31.88 -16.23 -24.86
CA ARG A 86 32.42 -14.98 -25.42
C ARG A 86 31.67 -14.48 -26.64
N ASN A 87 31.44 -13.17 -26.70
CA ASN A 87 30.79 -12.50 -27.84
C ASN A 87 29.43 -13.09 -28.27
N GLY A 88 28.67 -13.68 -27.32
CA GLY A 88 27.38 -14.32 -27.60
C GLY A 88 27.47 -15.75 -28.17
N ARG A 89 28.66 -16.37 -28.14
CA ARG A 89 28.91 -17.75 -28.53
C ARG A 89 29.37 -18.60 -27.35
N ILE A 90 28.96 -19.85 -27.37
CA ILE A 90 29.43 -20.89 -26.45
C ILE A 90 30.51 -21.67 -27.19
N GLU A 91 31.72 -21.65 -26.64
CA GLU A 91 32.90 -22.27 -27.25
C GLU A 91 33.47 -23.33 -26.28
N VAL A 92 33.83 -24.48 -26.83
CA VAL A 92 34.47 -25.60 -26.10
C VAL A 92 35.73 -25.96 -26.86
N ASP A 93 36.89 -25.86 -26.22
CA ASP A 93 38.21 -26.06 -26.84
C ASP A 93 38.38 -25.23 -28.14
N GLY A 94 37.77 -24.04 -28.17
CA GLY A 94 37.77 -23.12 -29.31
C GLY A 94 36.71 -23.39 -30.39
N ASP A 95 35.97 -24.49 -30.32
CA ASP A 95 34.90 -24.82 -31.27
C ASP A 95 33.55 -24.22 -30.82
N GLU A 96 32.87 -23.51 -31.72
CA GLU A 96 31.54 -22.95 -31.46
C GLU A 96 30.48 -24.06 -31.44
N ILE A 97 29.91 -24.31 -30.26
CA ILE A 97 28.86 -25.32 -30.05
C ILE A 97 27.45 -24.73 -29.95
N GLY A 98 27.35 -23.42 -29.78
CA GLY A 98 26.05 -22.75 -29.63
C GLY A 98 26.15 -21.25 -29.47
N THR A 99 24.98 -20.62 -29.30
CA THR A 99 24.86 -19.19 -29.07
C THR A 99 24.10 -18.90 -27.79
N TYR A 100 24.45 -17.81 -27.12
CA TYR A 100 23.81 -17.35 -25.90
C TYR A 100 23.57 -15.83 -25.97
N ARG A 101 22.62 -15.30 -25.19
CA ARG A 101 22.36 -13.87 -25.10
C ARG A 101 22.83 -13.36 -23.75
N ARG A 102 23.72 -12.37 -23.75
CA ARG A 102 24.20 -11.74 -22.50
C ARG A 102 23.06 -11.38 -21.53
N GLY A 103 23.20 -11.79 -20.27
CA GLY A 103 22.21 -11.60 -19.20
C GLY A 103 21.07 -12.63 -19.18
N ASP A 104 21.09 -13.64 -20.05
CA ASP A 104 20.13 -14.74 -20.00
C ASP A 104 20.34 -15.66 -18.79
N ALA A 105 19.59 -16.78 -18.74
CA ALA A 105 19.68 -17.71 -17.62
C ALA A 105 21.03 -18.43 -17.60
N LEU A 106 21.54 -18.84 -18.76
CA LEU A 106 22.81 -19.53 -18.94
C LEU A 106 24.02 -18.64 -18.58
N ASP A 107 24.08 -17.41 -19.09
CA ASP A 107 25.17 -16.47 -18.79
C ASP A 107 25.25 -16.15 -17.30
N ARG A 108 24.09 -16.00 -16.63
CA ARG A 108 24.05 -15.75 -15.18
C ARG A 108 24.47 -16.97 -14.37
N SER A 109 23.94 -18.15 -14.67
CA SER A 109 24.29 -19.37 -13.92
C SER A 109 25.75 -19.77 -14.12
N TRP A 110 26.30 -19.60 -15.32
CA TRP A 110 27.71 -19.86 -15.63
C TRP A 110 28.63 -18.90 -14.89
N ARG A 111 28.35 -17.58 -14.92
CA ARG A 111 29.15 -16.58 -14.19
C ARG A 111 29.09 -16.77 -12.68
N GLU A 112 27.94 -17.17 -12.16
CA GLU A 112 27.78 -17.48 -10.73
C GLU A 112 28.58 -18.72 -10.33
N LEU A 113 28.60 -19.76 -11.18
CA LEU A 113 29.47 -20.92 -10.98
C LEU A 113 30.95 -20.51 -10.95
N LEU A 114 31.41 -19.76 -11.95
CA LEU A 114 32.81 -19.32 -12.03
C LEU A 114 33.19 -18.42 -10.85
N SER A 115 32.28 -17.55 -10.40
CA SER A 115 32.50 -16.73 -9.20
C SER A 115 32.68 -17.58 -7.95
N ARG A 116 31.84 -18.61 -7.75
CA ARG A 116 31.99 -19.53 -6.62
C ARG A 116 33.24 -20.39 -6.73
N ALA A 117 33.61 -20.77 -7.95
CA ALA A 117 34.81 -21.54 -8.23
C ALA A 117 36.10 -20.76 -7.94
N MET A 118 36.12 -19.44 -8.16
CA MET A 118 37.28 -18.59 -7.78
C MET A 118 37.51 -18.53 -6.26
N ASP A 119 36.44 -18.61 -5.47
CA ASP A 119 36.50 -18.55 -4.00
C ASP A 119 36.71 -19.93 -3.35
N ALA A 120 36.61 -21.01 -4.12
CA ALA A 120 36.67 -22.38 -3.62
C ALA A 120 38.10 -22.92 -3.51
N HIS A 121 38.33 -23.81 -2.54
CA HIS A 121 39.60 -24.53 -2.43
C HIS A 121 39.74 -25.58 -3.56
N SER A 122 40.97 -25.87 -4.00
CA SER A 122 41.25 -26.72 -5.18
C SER A 122 40.69 -28.15 -5.09
N ASP A 123 40.40 -28.63 -3.89
CA ASP A 123 39.77 -29.92 -3.58
C ASP A 123 38.23 -29.89 -3.65
N GLU A 124 37.61 -28.72 -3.55
CA GLU A 124 36.15 -28.52 -3.63
C GLU A 124 35.68 -28.20 -5.06
N LEU A 125 36.59 -27.69 -5.90
CA LEU A 125 36.31 -27.31 -7.29
C LEU A 125 35.64 -28.42 -8.13
N PRO A 126 36.10 -29.69 -8.12
CA PRO A 126 35.46 -30.75 -8.91
C PRO A 126 34.00 -31.00 -8.50
N ALA A 127 33.71 -30.92 -7.19
CA ALA A 127 32.36 -31.13 -6.67
C ALA A 127 31.43 -29.96 -7.03
N LEU A 128 31.95 -28.73 -7.02
CA LEU A 128 31.20 -27.55 -7.43
C LEU A 128 30.87 -27.55 -8.93
N LEU A 129 31.83 -27.96 -9.77
CA LEU A 129 31.63 -28.08 -11.22
C LEU A 129 30.64 -29.22 -11.56
N ALA A 130 30.74 -30.37 -10.89
CA ALA A 130 29.81 -31.50 -11.08
C ALA A 130 28.39 -31.23 -10.57
N ALA A 131 28.22 -30.28 -9.64
CA ALA A 131 26.91 -29.90 -9.12
C ALA A 131 26.19 -28.85 -9.98
N TRP A 132 26.88 -28.26 -10.96
CA TRP A 132 26.26 -27.32 -11.89
C TRP A 132 25.39 -28.06 -12.89
N THR A 133 24.32 -27.43 -13.34
CA THR A 133 23.42 -27.98 -14.37
C THR A 133 22.93 -26.84 -15.24
N SER A 134 22.84 -27.06 -16.54
CA SER A 134 22.39 -25.99 -17.44
C SER A 134 20.92 -25.64 -17.20
N PRO A 135 20.57 -24.35 -17.04
CA PRO A 135 19.17 -23.93 -16.86
C PRO A 135 18.34 -24.01 -18.14
N ASP A 136 18.99 -24.11 -19.31
CA ASP A 136 18.33 -24.14 -20.61
C ASP A 136 18.97 -25.13 -21.60
N ALA A 137 18.28 -25.36 -22.72
CA ALA A 137 18.73 -26.28 -23.76
C ALA A 137 20.00 -25.80 -24.49
N SER A 138 20.25 -24.49 -24.50
CA SER A 138 21.44 -23.90 -25.13
C SER A 138 22.73 -24.28 -24.39
N GLY A 139 22.68 -24.47 -23.07
CA GLY A 139 23.82 -24.94 -22.28
C GLY A 139 23.90 -26.45 -22.06
N ALA A 140 22.96 -27.26 -22.58
CA ALA A 140 22.95 -28.71 -22.35
C ALA A 140 24.20 -29.43 -22.89
N THR A 141 24.72 -28.97 -24.03
CA THR A 141 25.99 -29.50 -24.57
C THR A 141 27.16 -29.14 -23.68
N LEU A 142 27.20 -27.91 -23.14
CA LEU A 142 28.23 -27.45 -22.21
C LEU A 142 28.24 -28.27 -20.92
N ASP A 143 27.05 -28.56 -20.38
CA ASP A 143 26.81 -29.39 -19.19
C ASP A 143 27.34 -30.82 -19.41
N SER A 144 26.93 -31.46 -20.51
CA SER A 144 27.37 -32.82 -20.83
C SER A 144 28.88 -32.94 -21.07
N THR A 145 29.51 -31.90 -21.62
CA THR A 145 30.97 -31.87 -21.82
C THR A 145 31.71 -31.72 -20.50
N LEU A 146 31.20 -30.87 -19.59
CA LEU A 146 31.76 -30.69 -18.26
C LEU A 146 31.67 -32.01 -17.45
N ASP A 147 30.50 -32.66 -17.47
CA ASP A 147 30.30 -33.96 -16.82
C ASP A 147 31.21 -35.05 -17.40
N ALA A 148 31.38 -35.09 -18.73
CA ALA A 148 32.25 -36.06 -19.39
C ALA A 148 33.73 -35.85 -19.02
N ALA A 149 34.17 -34.59 -18.89
CA ALA A 149 35.52 -34.27 -18.46
C ALA A 149 35.76 -34.66 -16.99
N LEU A 150 34.78 -34.44 -16.12
CA LEU A 150 34.87 -34.77 -14.71
C LEU A 150 34.73 -36.28 -14.45
N ALA A 151 33.95 -37.01 -15.23
CA ALA A 151 33.82 -38.47 -15.11
C ALA A 151 35.14 -39.23 -15.27
N GLY A 152 36.09 -38.66 -16.02
CA GLY A 152 37.44 -39.19 -16.18
C GLY A 152 38.27 -39.20 -14.89
N THR A 153 37.96 -38.34 -13.91
CA THR A 153 38.79 -38.15 -12.71
C THR A 153 38.67 -39.26 -11.64
N GLY A 154 37.84 -40.28 -11.88
CA GLY A 154 37.78 -41.50 -11.06
C GLY A 154 37.12 -41.34 -9.68
N LEU A 155 36.55 -40.17 -9.38
CA LEU A 155 35.90 -39.87 -8.08
C LEU A 155 34.54 -40.54 -7.88
N THR A 156 33.92 -41.12 -8.91
CA THR A 156 32.51 -41.57 -8.86
C THR A 156 32.30 -43.02 -8.42
N GLY A 157 33.32 -43.89 -8.49
CA GLY A 157 33.14 -45.35 -8.31
C GLY A 157 33.40 -45.90 -6.90
N GLY A 158 34.38 -45.36 -6.17
CA GLY A 158 34.78 -45.87 -4.84
C GLY A 158 34.27 -45.02 -3.67
N VAL A 159 33.91 -43.77 -3.95
CA VAL A 159 33.47 -42.80 -2.95
C VAL A 159 31.96 -42.92 -2.71
N THR A 160 31.16 -43.35 -3.69
CA THR A 160 29.71 -43.55 -3.58
C THR A 160 29.31 -44.61 -2.56
N GLY A 161 29.91 -45.80 -2.57
CA GLY A 161 29.52 -46.86 -1.62
C GLY A 161 29.91 -46.57 -0.17
N ARG A 162 31.00 -45.82 0.06
CA ARG A 162 31.45 -45.43 1.41
C ARG A 162 30.84 -44.09 1.84
N LEU A 163 30.46 -43.22 0.90
CA LEU A 163 29.61 -42.07 1.16
C LEU A 163 28.21 -42.53 1.52
N ASP A 164 27.59 -43.52 0.88
CA ASP A 164 26.22 -43.93 1.26
C ASP A 164 26.15 -44.39 2.71
N GLU A 165 27.15 -45.13 3.20
CA GLU A 165 27.20 -45.59 4.60
C GLU A 165 27.57 -44.47 5.58
N LEU A 166 28.50 -43.58 5.22
CA LEU A 166 28.78 -42.38 6.02
C LEU A 166 27.63 -41.37 5.98
N GLN A 167 26.91 -41.31 4.86
CA GLN A 167 25.82 -40.41 4.61
C GLN A 167 24.56 -40.90 5.29
N ASP A 168 24.31 -42.21 5.43
CA ASP A 168 23.23 -42.70 6.29
C ASP A 168 23.53 -42.43 7.76
N ASP A 169 24.78 -42.60 8.22
CA ASP A 169 25.14 -42.32 9.62
C ASP A 169 25.13 -40.81 9.92
N ILE A 170 25.70 -39.99 9.03
CA ILE A 170 25.64 -38.53 9.10
C ILE A 170 24.21 -38.04 8.91
N SER A 171 23.38 -38.63 8.04
CA SER A 171 21.98 -38.25 7.89
C SER A 171 21.20 -38.62 9.15
N SER A 172 21.49 -39.76 9.78
CA SER A 172 20.84 -40.12 11.05
C SER A 172 21.26 -39.19 12.20
N GLN A 173 22.53 -38.76 12.25
CA GLN A 173 23.02 -37.79 13.22
C GLN A 173 22.53 -36.38 12.93
N VAL A 174 22.52 -35.97 11.66
CA VAL A 174 22.01 -34.69 11.19
C VAL A 174 20.51 -34.65 11.37
N ASP A 175 19.74 -35.71 11.19
CA ASP A 175 18.30 -35.74 11.50
C ASP A 175 18.06 -35.70 13.01
N ARG A 176 18.93 -36.31 13.81
CA ARG A 176 18.85 -36.22 15.28
C ARG A 176 19.14 -34.79 15.74
N ILE A 177 20.25 -34.21 15.30
CA ILE A 177 20.66 -32.82 15.57
C ILE A 177 19.66 -31.83 14.97
N ARG A 178 19.20 -32.04 13.74
CA ARG A 178 18.17 -31.23 13.07
C ARG A 178 16.85 -31.35 13.79
N SER A 179 16.47 -32.51 14.33
CA SER A 179 15.24 -32.61 15.13
C SER A 179 15.38 -31.94 16.49
N GLU A 180 16.58 -31.88 17.06
CA GLU A 180 16.85 -31.27 18.37
C GLU A 180 17.02 -29.75 18.22
N VAL A 181 17.74 -29.31 17.20
CA VAL A 181 17.88 -27.93 16.73
C VAL A 181 16.57 -27.44 16.14
N GLU A 182 15.79 -28.18 15.38
CA GLU A 182 14.44 -27.74 14.98
C GLU A 182 13.51 -27.69 16.18
N ARG A 183 13.65 -28.55 17.18
CA ARG A 183 12.84 -28.41 18.39
C ARG A 183 13.25 -27.19 19.21
N GLU A 184 14.54 -26.89 19.31
CA GLU A 184 15.05 -25.74 20.05
C GLU A 184 14.89 -24.44 19.28
N VAL A 185 15.26 -24.40 18.00
CA VAL A 185 15.03 -23.30 17.07
C VAL A 185 13.55 -23.12 16.79
N ARG A 186 12.69 -24.13 16.67
CA ARG A 186 11.23 -23.88 16.58
C ARG A 186 10.71 -23.32 17.89
N ARG A 187 11.18 -23.77 19.05
CA ARG A 187 10.79 -23.17 20.33
C ARG A 187 11.29 -21.73 20.47
N GLU A 188 12.52 -21.46 20.06
CA GLU A 188 13.18 -20.16 20.20
C GLU A 188 12.71 -19.19 19.12
N LEU A 189 12.61 -19.64 17.88
CA LEU A 189 12.07 -18.89 16.73
C LEU A 189 10.56 -18.72 16.87
N GLU A 190 9.77 -19.68 17.37
CA GLU A 190 8.36 -19.40 17.67
C GLU A 190 8.22 -18.45 18.86
N SER A 191 9.14 -18.46 19.83
CA SER A 191 9.16 -17.46 20.92
C SER A 191 9.59 -16.06 20.45
N LYS A 192 10.61 -15.98 19.59
CA LYS A 192 11.18 -14.74 19.03
C LYS A 192 10.30 -14.15 17.94
N LEU A 193 9.81 -14.97 17.02
CA LEU A 193 8.85 -14.55 15.99
C LEU A 193 7.52 -14.17 16.65
N ARG A 194 7.07 -14.84 17.73
CA ARG A 194 5.89 -14.42 18.49
C ARG A 194 6.16 -13.23 19.41
N SER A 195 7.39 -12.91 19.79
CA SER A 195 7.72 -11.66 20.49
C SER A 195 7.94 -10.50 19.53
N GLU A 196 8.51 -10.71 18.35
CA GLU A 196 8.76 -9.69 17.32
C GLU A 196 7.50 -9.39 16.51
N LEU A 197 6.72 -10.40 16.09
CA LEU A 197 5.36 -10.16 15.56
C LEU A 197 4.43 -9.58 16.63
N ARG A 198 4.74 -9.67 17.92
CA ARG A 198 3.96 -9.03 18.99
C ARG A 198 4.53 -7.68 19.42
N GLN A 199 5.77 -7.36 19.07
CA GLN A 199 6.35 -6.03 19.25
C GLN A 199 6.00 -5.14 18.04
N GLU A 200 5.82 -5.73 16.85
CA GLU A 200 5.29 -5.05 15.65
C GLU A 200 3.76 -5.19 15.48
N MET A 201 3.10 -6.21 16.05
CA MET A 201 1.63 -6.34 16.08
C MET A 201 1.04 -6.62 17.48
N GLY A 202 1.52 -5.95 18.52
CA GLY A 202 0.98 -6.22 19.87
C GLY A 202 1.26 -5.17 20.94
N PHE A 203 0.66 -3.98 20.79
CA PHE A 203 -0.27 -3.59 21.85
C PHE A 203 -1.45 -4.58 21.81
N ASN A 204 -1.65 -5.32 22.90
CA ASN A 204 -2.79 -6.20 23.22
C ASN A 204 -2.69 -7.69 22.87
N GLY A 205 -2.10 -8.47 23.78
CA GLY A 205 -2.20 -9.93 23.75
C GLY A 205 -2.65 -10.50 25.10
N ARG A 206 -3.92 -10.31 25.44
CA ARG A 206 -4.79 -11.23 26.23
C ARG A 206 -6.29 -10.82 26.21
N GLY A 207 -6.62 -9.67 25.61
CA GLY A 207 -8.00 -9.29 25.20
C GLY A 207 -8.36 -9.63 23.74
N ALA A 208 -7.50 -10.32 22.99
CA ALA A 208 -7.47 -10.29 21.52
C ALA A 208 -8.61 -11.01 20.78
N ALA A 209 -9.35 -11.95 21.39
CA ALA A 209 -10.56 -12.51 20.76
C ALA A 209 -11.73 -11.51 20.70
N TRP A 210 -11.73 -10.51 21.59
CA TRP A 210 -12.74 -9.44 21.67
C TRP A 210 -12.36 -8.17 20.85
N THR A 211 -11.14 -8.10 20.30
CA THR A 211 -10.62 -6.89 19.62
C THR A 211 -10.96 -6.76 18.13
N ARG A 212 -11.47 -7.80 17.46
CA ARG A 212 -11.92 -7.71 16.06
C ARG A 212 -13.05 -6.69 15.85
N PRO A 213 -14.13 -6.65 16.66
CA PRO A 213 -15.11 -5.56 16.58
C PRO A 213 -14.51 -4.22 17.02
N PHE A 214 -13.64 -4.20 18.04
CA PHE A 214 -13.02 -2.98 18.56
C PHE A 214 -12.13 -2.27 17.54
N ARG A 215 -11.42 -3.00 16.68
CA ARG A 215 -10.61 -2.43 15.59
C ARG A 215 -11.46 -1.72 14.52
N ASN A 216 -12.65 -2.25 14.20
CA ASN A 216 -13.57 -1.60 13.28
C ASN A 216 -14.14 -0.32 13.90
N ILE A 217 -14.45 -0.35 15.20
CA ILE A 217 -14.88 0.84 15.95
C ILE A 217 -13.76 1.88 15.97
N MET A 218 -12.51 1.50 16.28
CA MET A 218 -11.38 2.44 16.32
C MET A 218 -11.05 3.04 14.94
N LYS A 219 -11.15 2.26 13.86
CA LYS A 219 -11.02 2.78 12.50
C LYS A 219 -12.13 3.79 12.17
N GLY A 220 -13.38 3.45 12.51
CA GLY A 220 -14.51 4.37 12.37
C GLY A 220 -14.32 5.67 13.18
N VAL A 221 -13.86 5.58 14.43
CA VAL A 221 -13.54 6.75 15.27
C VAL A 221 -12.47 7.62 14.60
N GLY A 222 -11.39 7.00 14.12
CA GLY A 222 -10.32 7.72 13.41
C GLY A 222 -10.83 8.46 12.18
N ASN A 223 -11.69 7.83 11.39
CA ASN A 223 -12.33 8.45 10.22
C ASN A 223 -13.27 9.60 10.61
N ILE A 224 -14.01 9.48 11.71
CA ILE A 224 -14.86 10.56 12.24
C ILE A 224 -14.00 11.74 12.68
N ILE A 225 -12.93 11.50 13.44
CA ILE A 225 -12.01 12.56 13.89
C ILE A 225 -11.39 13.26 12.67
N GLY A 226 -10.94 12.50 11.66
CA GLY A 226 -10.42 13.06 10.41
C GLY A 226 -11.46 13.91 9.67
N THR A 227 -12.70 13.45 9.59
CA THR A 227 -13.82 14.18 8.97
C THR A 227 -14.14 15.46 9.74
N LEU A 228 -14.12 15.41 11.08
CA LEU A 228 -14.33 16.58 11.94
C LEU A 228 -13.18 17.58 11.84
N ALA A 229 -11.93 17.10 11.76
CA ALA A 229 -10.77 17.96 11.55
C ALA A 229 -10.86 18.66 10.19
N LEU A 230 -11.19 17.92 9.12
CA LEU A 230 -11.43 18.50 7.79
C LEU A 230 -12.58 19.51 7.82
N TYR A 231 -13.69 19.18 8.48
CA TYR A 231 -14.81 20.10 8.69
C TYR A 231 -14.36 21.39 9.39
N ALA A 232 -13.58 21.30 10.47
CA ALA A 232 -13.05 22.45 11.19
C ALA A 232 -12.14 23.32 10.31
N VAL A 233 -11.27 22.69 9.51
CA VAL A 233 -10.41 23.39 8.54
C VAL A 233 -11.24 24.12 7.48
N LEU A 234 -12.25 23.46 6.89
CA LEU A 234 -13.12 24.06 5.89
C LEU A 234 -13.95 25.21 6.47
N VAL A 235 -14.49 25.06 7.68
CA VAL A 235 -15.21 26.14 8.37
C VAL A 235 -14.27 27.32 8.65
N GLY A 236 -13.06 27.06 9.15
CA GLY A 236 -12.06 28.10 9.37
C GLY A 236 -11.69 28.85 8.09
N LEU A 237 -11.53 28.13 6.98
CA LEU A 237 -11.26 28.72 5.67
C LEU A 237 -12.48 29.50 5.12
N GLY A 238 -13.69 28.98 5.33
CA GLY A 238 -14.92 29.70 5.01
C GLY A 238 -15.07 30.99 5.80
N PHE A 239 -14.73 30.98 7.10
CA PHE A 239 -14.73 32.17 7.94
C PHE A 239 -13.71 33.20 7.45
N ALA A 240 -12.51 32.76 7.07
CA ALA A 240 -11.52 33.61 6.44
C ALA A 240 -12.05 34.20 5.11
N ALA A 241 -12.69 33.39 4.27
CA ALA A 241 -13.28 33.84 3.01
C ALA A 241 -14.37 34.91 3.22
N VAL A 242 -15.25 34.75 4.22
CA VAL A 242 -16.25 35.76 4.58
C VAL A 242 -15.57 37.02 5.12
N PHE A 243 -14.59 36.86 6.00
CA PHE A 243 -13.88 38.00 6.59
C PHE A 243 -13.18 38.87 5.54
N PHE A 244 -12.45 38.26 4.61
CA PHE A 244 -11.69 38.99 3.59
C PHE A 244 -12.51 39.38 2.36
N GLY A 245 -13.58 38.63 2.06
CA GLY A 245 -14.20 38.68 0.74
C GLY A 245 -15.67 38.29 0.71
N ARG A 246 -16.45 38.63 1.75
CA ARG A 246 -17.89 38.32 1.86
C ARG A 246 -18.66 38.51 0.56
N LYS A 247 -18.53 39.67 -0.09
CA LYS A 247 -19.22 40.00 -1.36
C LYS A 247 -18.89 39.02 -2.48
N TYR A 248 -17.63 38.58 -2.58
CA TYR A 248 -17.21 37.60 -3.60
C TYR A 248 -17.81 36.23 -3.30
N LEU A 249 -17.79 35.80 -2.04
CA LEU A 249 -18.36 34.51 -1.64
C LEU A 249 -19.87 34.46 -1.88
N GLU A 250 -20.60 35.50 -1.46
CA GLU A 250 -22.05 35.64 -1.69
C GLU A 250 -22.36 35.60 -3.19
N GLY A 251 -21.59 36.29 -4.03
CA GLY A 251 -21.82 36.30 -5.48
C GLY A 251 -21.60 34.93 -6.15
N VAL A 252 -20.62 34.13 -5.70
CA VAL A 252 -20.47 32.75 -6.17
C VAL A 252 -21.60 31.87 -5.63
N SER A 253 -21.99 32.07 -4.37
CA SER A 253 -23.05 31.32 -3.70
C SER A 253 -24.40 31.47 -4.42
N ASP A 254 -24.78 32.71 -4.76
CA ASP A 254 -25.96 33.03 -5.54
C ASP A 254 -25.94 32.35 -6.90
N THR A 255 -24.78 32.39 -7.58
CA THR A 255 -24.62 31.77 -8.90
C THR A 255 -24.77 30.26 -8.85
N ALA A 256 -24.21 29.61 -7.83
CA ALA A 256 -24.36 28.17 -7.61
C ALA A 256 -25.83 27.77 -7.36
N ARG A 257 -26.60 28.64 -6.70
CA ARG A 257 -28.01 28.41 -6.34
C ARG A 257 -28.99 28.67 -7.48
N TYR A 258 -28.86 29.79 -8.19
CA TYR A 258 -29.79 30.18 -9.24
C TYR A 258 -29.46 29.58 -10.60
N ALA A 259 -28.19 29.25 -10.85
CA ALA A 259 -27.72 28.69 -12.11
C ALA A 259 -27.05 27.33 -11.91
N THR A 260 -27.59 26.46 -11.04
CA THR A 260 -26.96 25.18 -10.64
C THR A 260 -26.61 24.29 -11.83
N LEU A 261 -27.56 24.04 -12.75
CA LEU A 261 -27.33 23.19 -13.92
C LEU A 261 -26.27 23.76 -14.86
N ARG A 262 -26.32 25.09 -15.09
CA ARG A 262 -25.33 25.79 -15.92
C ARG A 262 -23.95 25.76 -15.27
N SER A 263 -23.89 25.97 -13.97
CA SER A 263 -22.65 25.90 -13.18
C SER A 263 -22.06 24.50 -13.20
N TRP A 264 -22.87 23.45 -13.03
CA TRP A 264 -22.42 22.07 -13.17
C TRP A 264 -21.82 21.79 -14.55
N ALA A 265 -22.51 22.17 -15.64
CA ALA A 265 -22.02 21.96 -17.00
C ALA A 265 -20.70 22.72 -17.28
N VAL A 266 -20.60 23.97 -16.82
CA VAL A 266 -19.37 24.77 -16.96
C VAL A 266 -18.24 24.20 -16.11
N GLY A 267 -18.52 23.72 -14.90
CA GLY A 267 -17.53 23.07 -14.03
C GLY A 267 -16.98 21.78 -14.64
N LEU A 268 -17.84 20.97 -15.27
CA LEU A 268 -17.41 19.79 -16.02
C LEU A 268 -16.53 20.17 -17.20
N ALA A 269 -16.97 21.14 -18.02
CA ALA A 269 -16.16 21.63 -19.13
C ALA A 269 -14.78 22.12 -18.63
N ALA A 270 -14.76 22.90 -17.54
CA ALA A 270 -13.52 23.37 -16.93
C ALA A 270 -12.62 22.23 -16.44
N SER A 271 -13.18 21.19 -15.83
CA SER A 271 -12.42 20.03 -15.38
C SER A 271 -11.76 19.27 -16.54
N PHE A 272 -12.36 19.26 -17.72
CA PHE A 272 -11.78 18.67 -18.93
C PHE A 272 -10.74 19.61 -19.58
N LEU A 273 -11.01 20.93 -19.58
CA LEU A 273 -10.13 21.93 -20.19
C LEU A 273 -8.89 22.26 -19.34
N VAL A 274 -8.88 21.95 -18.05
CA VAL A 274 -7.78 22.33 -17.15
C VAL A 274 -6.43 21.79 -17.63
N VAL A 275 -6.38 20.53 -18.09
CA VAL A 275 -5.14 19.90 -18.56
C VAL A 275 -4.69 20.48 -19.90
N PRO A 276 -5.53 20.54 -20.96
CA PRO A 276 -5.15 21.20 -22.20
C PRO A 276 -4.69 22.65 -22.01
N VAL A 277 -5.40 23.44 -21.19
CA VAL A 277 -5.04 24.84 -20.94
C VAL A 277 -3.70 24.95 -20.21
N PHE A 278 -3.45 24.08 -19.22
CA PHE A 278 -2.18 24.04 -18.52
C PHE A 278 -1.02 23.73 -19.47
N VAL A 279 -1.15 22.67 -20.28
CA VAL A 279 -0.12 22.21 -21.23
C VAL A 279 0.12 23.26 -22.31
N LEU A 280 -0.93 23.83 -22.90
CA LEU A 280 -0.80 24.90 -23.90
C LEU A 280 -0.14 26.14 -23.29
N GLY A 281 -0.49 26.51 -22.05
CA GLY A 281 0.17 27.59 -21.32
C GLY A 281 1.67 27.33 -21.18
N VAL A 282 2.06 26.14 -20.73
CA VAL A 282 3.47 25.74 -20.62
C VAL A 282 4.18 25.83 -21.98
N ILE A 283 3.58 25.33 -23.06
CA ILE A 283 4.17 25.35 -24.40
C ILE A 283 4.35 26.79 -24.92
N VAL A 284 3.30 27.62 -24.82
CA VAL A 284 3.33 29.02 -25.28
C VAL A 284 4.38 29.82 -24.51
N LEU A 285 4.46 29.64 -23.19
CA LEU A 285 5.47 30.30 -22.37
C LEU A 285 6.88 29.76 -22.67
N ALA A 286 7.06 28.47 -22.93
CA ALA A 286 8.35 27.89 -23.23
C ALA A 286 8.94 28.40 -24.57
N VAL A 287 8.09 28.66 -25.56
CA VAL A 287 8.53 29.17 -26.88
C VAL A 287 8.85 30.68 -26.83
N SER A 288 8.34 31.40 -25.84
CA SER A 288 8.55 32.85 -25.70
C SER A 288 9.82 33.18 -24.91
N ILE A 289 10.61 34.14 -25.41
CA ILE A 289 11.79 34.67 -24.69
C ILE A 289 11.39 35.27 -23.34
N VAL A 290 10.29 36.03 -23.29
CA VAL A 290 9.72 36.59 -22.06
C VAL A 290 9.04 35.49 -21.21
N GLY A 291 8.66 34.39 -21.86
CA GLY A 291 7.92 33.31 -21.23
C GLY A 291 8.79 32.41 -20.33
N ILE A 292 10.10 32.31 -20.52
CA ILE A 292 10.96 31.46 -19.65
C ILE A 292 10.88 31.89 -18.17
N PRO A 293 11.03 33.18 -17.80
CA PRO A 293 10.77 33.63 -16.42
C PRO A 293 9.32 33.39 -15.98
N ALA A 294 8.35 33.66 -16.86
CA ALA A 294 6.93 33.48 -16.54
C ALA A 294 6.54 32.00 -16.35
N LEU A 295 7.23 31.07 -17.01
CA LEU A 295 7.02 29.62 -16.96
C LEU A 295 7.26 29.11 -15.55
N LEU A 296 8.33 29.60 -14.91
CA LEU A 296 8.68 29.25 -13.53
C LEU A 296 7.57 29.64 -12.54
N ALA A 297 6.85 30.73 -12.81
CA ALA A 297 5.68 31.13 -12.04
C ALA A 297 4.42 30.34 -12.44
N TRP A 298 4.19 30.10 -13.73
CA TRP A 298 2.99 29.44 -14.25
C TRP A 298 2.83 28.01 -13.74
N VAL A 299 3.90 27.22 -13.76
CA VAL A 299 3.88 25.79 -13.40
C VAL A 299 3.32 25.55 -11.98
N PRO A 300 3.77 26.24 -10.92
CA PRO A 300 3.19 26.08 -9.59
C PRO A 300 1.91 26.90 -9.37
N LEU A 301 1.81 28.11 -9.95
CA LEU A 301 0.71 29.03 -9.66
C LEU A 301 -0.60 28.59 -10.31
N PHE A 302 -0.56 28.00 -11.51
CA PHE A 302 -1.78 27.54 -12.17
C PHE A 302 -2.50 26.41 -11.40
N PRO A 303 -1.85 25.30 -11.02
CA PRO A 303 -2.48 24.27 -10.19
C PRO A 303 -2.95 24.81 -8.84
N LEU A 304 -2.16 25.70 -8.21
CA LEU A 304 -2.54 26.33 -6.96
C LEU A 304 -3.82 27.17 -7.12
N ALA A 305 -3.90 28.00 -8.16
CA ALA A 305 -5.08 28.80 -8.47
C ALA A 305 -6.31 27.91 -8.75
N PHE A 306 -6.13 26.78 -9.43
CA PHE A 306 -7.19 25.81 -9.67
C PHE A 306 -7.69 25.16 -8.37
N VAL A 307 -6.78 24.75 -7.48
CA VAL A 307 -7.13 24.21 -6.15
C VAL A 307 -7.86 25.26 -5.31
N LEU A 308 -7.36 26.51 -5.30
CA LEU A 308 -8.03 27.61 -4.61
C LEU A 308 -9.43 27.86 -5.16
N ALA A 309 -9.62 27.80 -6.48
CA ALA A 309 -10.93 27.92 -7.11
C ALA A 309 -11.88 26.78 -6.72
N LEU A 310 -11.39 25.54 -6.67
CA LEU A 310 -12.17 24.39 -6.20
C LEU A 310 -12.62 24.55 -4.75
N VAL A 311 -11.68 24.92 -3.87
CA VAL A 311 -11.97 25.11 -2.44
C VAL A 311 -12.93 26.28 -2.23
N PHE A 312 -12.69 27.42 -2.89
CA PHE A 312 -13.59 28.57 -2.81
C PHE A 312 -14.99 28.25 -3.36
N GLY A 313 -15.06 27.52 -4.48
CA GLY A 313 -16.32 27.04 -5.04
C GLY A 313 -17.07 26.08 -4.10
N TYR A 314 -16.37 25.13 -3.48
CA TYR A 314 -16.94 24.24 -2.46
C TYR A 314 -17.51 25.03 -1.29
N LEU A 315 -16.77 26.02 -0.79
CA LEU A 315 -17.21 26.91 0.29
C LEU A 315 -18.48 27.70 -0.08
N ALA A 316 -18.54 28.24 -1.29
CA ALA A 316 -19.69 28.98 -1.79
C ALA A 316 -20.94 28.11 -1.93
N VAL A 317 -20.81 26.87 -2.39
CA VAL A 317 -21.93 25.91 -2.47
C VAL A 317 -22.41 25.53 -1.07
N GLY A 318 -21.50 25.30 -0.12
CA GLY A 318 -21.89 25.07 1.26
C GLY A 318 -22.61 26.28 1.87
N HIS A 319 -22.11 27.50 1.65
CA HIS A 319 -22.83 28.72 2.04
C HIS A 319 -24.26 28.76 1.47
N ALA A 320 -24.43 28.46 0.17
CA ALA A 320 -25.74 28.45 -0.48
C ALA A 320 -26.67 27.38 0.11
N ALA A 321 -26.13 26.20 0.42
CA ALA A 321 -26.88 25.12 1.05
C ALA A 321 -27.33 25.48 2.47
N GLY A 322 -26.47 26.17 3.25
CA GLY A 322 -26.81 26.66 4.58
C GLY A 322 -27.87 27.76 4.56
N GLU A 323 -27.77 28.69 3.61
CA GLU A 323 -28.79 29.72 3.39
C GLU A 323 -30.14 29.10 3.00
N ALA A 324 -30.17 28.20 2.02
CA ALA A 324 -31.38 27.51 1.59
C ALA A 324 -32.03 26.68 2.73
N LEU A 325 -31.22 26.13 3.64
CA LEU A 325 -31.70 25.43 4.82
C LEU A 325 -32.30 26.39 5.85
N ALA A 326 -31.66 27.54 6.07
CA ALA A 326 -32.13 28.58 6.99
C ALA A 326 -33.47 29.16 6.56
N GLU A 327 -33.67 29.39 5.25
CA GLU A 327 -34.94 29.88 4.70
C GLU A 327 -36.11 28.90 4.88
N ARG A 328 -35.86 27.58 4.73
CA ARG A 328 -36.92 26.57 4.78
C ARG A 328 -37.36 26.20 6.19
N ARG A 329 -36.45 26.21 7.17
CA ARG A 329 -36.67 25.50 8.44
C ARG A 329 -37.07 26.39 9.62
N PHE A 330 -36.98 27.72 9.50
CA PHE A 330 -37.17 28.61 10.65
C PHE A 330 -38.07 29.83 10.37
N TYR A 331 -39.37 29.59 10.17
CA TYR A 331 -40.40 30.64 10.27
C TYR A 331 -40.70 31.08 11.72
N GLY A 332 -40.11 30.44 12.74
CA GLY A 332 -40.57 30.54 14.14
C GLY A 332 -39.59 31.07 15.19
N GLY A 333 -38.39 31.56 14.83
CA GLY A 333 -37.44 32.10 15.81
C GLY A 333 -36.77 33.38 15.32
N GLU A 334 -37.09 34.52 15.94
CA GLU A 334 -36.52 35.84 15.59
C GLU A 334 -34.98 35.88 15.64
N TRP A 335 -34.36 34.97 16.40
CA TRP A 335 -32.91 34.85 16.51
C TRP A 335 -32.21 34.45 15.18
N PHE A 336 -32.93 33.77 14.26
CA PHE A 336 -32.38 33.36 12.95
C PHE A 336 -32.55 34.39 11.83
N LYS A 337 -33.45 35.38 11.98
CA LYS A 337 -33.65 36.44 10.96
C LYS A 337 -32.43 37.34 10.77
N HIS A 338 -31.49 37.35 11.72
CA HIS A 338 -30.22 38.08 11.66
C HIS A 338 -29.01 37.15 11.46
N ALA A 339 -29.20 35.94 10.90
CA ALA A 339 -28.11 35.00 10.70
C ALA A 339 -26.99 35.63 9.85
N ASN A 340 -25.85 35.87 10.50
CA ASN A 340 -24.64 36.36 9.89
C ASN A 340 -24.10 35.31 8.89
N SER A 341 -23.45 35.71 7.78
CA SER A 341 -22.94 34.81 6.72
C SER A 341 -22.09 33.64 7.25
N TYR A 342 -21.40 33.84 8.38
CA TYR A 342 -20.69 32.78 9.12
C TYR A 342 -21.59 31.58 9.50
N TYR A 343 -22.84 31.81 9.89
CA TYR A 343 -23.79 30.75 10.23
C TYR A 343 -24.20 29.92 9.00
N TYR A 344 -24.32 30.53 7.83
CA TYR A 344 -24.62 29.80 6.59
C TYR A 344 -23.47 28.88 6.20
N ILE A 345 -22.22 29.31 6.37
CA ILE A 345 -21.06 28.43 6.17
C ILE A 345 -21.08 27.28 7.16
N LEU A 346 -21.26 27.56 8.45
CA LEU A 346 -21.21 26.52 9.48
C LEU A 346 -22.29 25.47 9.24
N THR A 347 -23.54 25.90 9.05
CA THR A 347 -24.69 25.00 8.82
C THR A 347 -24.59 24.28 7.48
N GLY A 348 -24.12 24.95 6.43
CA GLY A 348 -23.91 24.39 5.11
C GLY A 348 -22.80 23.34 5.06
N MET A 349 -21.64 23.63 5.65
CA MET A 349 -20.55 22.66 5.78
C MET A 349 -20.99 21.46 6.63
N ALA A 350 -21.78 21.69 7.68
CA ALA A 350 -22.29 20.61 8.53
C ALA A 350 -23.28 19.72 7.75
N LEU A 351 -24.08 20.31 6.86
CA LEU A 351 -24.98 19.58 5.97
C LEU A 351 -24.20 18.71 4.97
N LEU A 352 -23.19 19.27 4.31
CA LEU A 352 -22.36 18.55 3.34
C LEU A 352 -21.53 17.43 3.99
N GLN A 353 -20.93 17.70 5.14
CA GLN A 353 -20.13 16.72 5.90
C GLN A 353 -20.99 15.75 6.71
N GLY A 354 -22.26 16.09 6.99
CA GLY A 354 -23.17 15.24 7.75
C GLY A 354 -23.37 13.86 7.12
N LEU A 355 -23.36 13.79 5.78
CA LEU A 355 -23.45 12.51 5.08
C LEU A 355 -22.18 11.65 5.24
N HIS A 356 -20.99 12.27 5.24
CA HIS A 356 -19.73 11.58 5.54
C HIS A 356 -19.74 11.03 6.98
N LEU A 357 -20.18 11.85 7.95
CA LEU A 357 -20.32 11.43 9.34
C LEU A 357 -21.28 10.26 9.47
N ALA A 358 -22.44 10.30 8.80
CA ALA A 358 -23.39 9.20 8.79
C ALA A 358 -22.78 7.92 8.20
N ALA A 359 -22.01 8.01 7.11
CA ALA A 359 -21.30 6.87 6.55
C ALA A 359 -20.33 6.24 7.57
N HIS A 360 -19.53 7.04 8.26
CA HIS A 360 -18.60 6.55 9.28
C HIS A 360 -19.29 6.00 10.54
N VAL A 361 -20.45 6.54 10.93
CA VAL A 361 -21.26 5.97 12.01
C VAL A 361 -21.80 4.60 11.61
N VAL A 362 -22.24 4.41 10.36
CA VAL A 362 -22.68 3.10 9.86
C VAL A 362 -21.52 2.10 9.77
N GLU A 363 -20.31 2.56 9.49
CA GLU A 363 -19.08 1.73 9.53
C GLU A 363 -18.89 1.08 10.91
N MET A 364 -19.23 1.79 12.00
CA MET A 364 -19.11 1.29 13.37
C MET A 364 -20.09 0.16 13.71
N ALA A 365 -21.24 0.09 13.03
CA ALA A 365 -22.24 -0.95 13.24
C ALA A 365 -21.78 -2.35 12.78
N GLY A 366 -20.62 -2.42 12.11
CA GLY A 366 -19.94 -3.66 11.79
C GLY A 366 -20.36 -4.28 10.44
N PRO A 367 -19.92 -5.52 10.16
CA PRO A 367 -19.98 -6.11 8.82
C PRO A 367 -21.39 -6.29 8.26
N TRP A 368 -22.41 -6.38 9.13
CA TRP A 368 -23.80 -6.59 8.75
C TRP A 368 -24.38 -5.44 7.90
N LEU A 369 -23.88 -4.21 8.05
CA LEU A 369 -24.35 -3.05 7.28
C LEU A 369 -23.43 -2.67 6.12
N ARG A 370 -22.53 -3.57 5.67
CA ARG A 370 -21.53 -3.26 4.64
C ARG A 370 -22.12 -2.74 3.33
N ILE A 371 -23.30 -3.24 2.93
CA ILE A 371 -24.00 -2.78 1.71
C ILE A 371 -24.45 -1.33 1.88
N ILE A 372 -25.06 -0.99 3.03
CA ILE A 372 -25.52 0.36 3.34
C ILE A 372 -24.34 1.32 3.45
N TYR A 373 -23.26 0.90 4.11
CA TYR A 373 -22.01 1.65 4.17
C TYR A 373 -21.46 1.95 2.77
N GLY A 374 -21.37 0.93 1.89
CA GLY A 374 -20.91 1.10 0.52
C GLY A 374 -21.77 2.10 -0.27
N LEU A 375 -23.09 2.03 -0.12
CA LEU A 375 -24.02 2.97 -0.74
C LEU A 375 -23.84 4.39 -0.20
N LEU A 376 -23.67 4.56 1.11
CA LEU A 376 -23.44 5.86 1.74
C LEU A 376 -22.12 6.47 1.29
N VAL A 377 -21.04 5.69 1.24
CA VAL A 377 -19.73 6.14 0.74
C VAL A 377 -19.84 6.54 -0.73
N PHE A 378 -20.51 5.74 -1.55
CA PHE A 378 -20.75 6.09 -2.96
C PHE A 378 -21.52 7.41 -3.09
N LEU A 379 -22.63 7.56 -2.36
CA LEU A 379 -23.44 8.78 -2.37
C LEU A 379 -22.63 10.00 -1.89
N THR A 380 -21.78 9.79 -0.88
CA THR A 380 -20.90 10.80 -0.33
C THR A 380 -19.87 11.27 -1.36
N ILE A 381 -19.20 10.34 -2.05
CA ILE A 381 -18.24 10.65 -3.11
C ILE A 381 -18.94 11.37 -4.27
N ALA A 382 -20.10 10.87 -4.70
CA ALA A 382 -20.89 11.46 -5.77
C ALA A 382 -21.35 12.89 -5.42
N LEU A 383 -21.81 13.11 -4.18
CA LEU A 383 -22.20 14.43 -3.69
C LEU A 383 -21.02 15.38 -3.64
N THR A 384 -19.87 14.96 -3.11
CA THR A 384 -18.65 15.79 -3.06
C THR A 384 -18.19 16.18 -4.46
N TRP A 385 -18.19 15.23 -5.40
CA TRP A 385 -17.86 15.51 -6.79
C TRP A 385 -18.85 16.49 -7.45
N LEU A 386 -20.15 16.33 -7.19
CA LEU A 386 -21.19 17.22 -7.68
C LEU A 386 -21.02 18.65 -7.11
N VAL A 387 -20.75 18.77 -5.82
CA VAL A 387 -20.52 20.06 -5.14
C VAL A 387 -19.27 20.75 -5.70
N LEU A 388 -18.17 20.02 -5.88
CA LEU A 388 -16.93 20.56 -6.44
C LEU A 388 -17.13 21.06 -7.87
N THR A 389 -17.84 20.31 -8.72
CA THR A 389 -18.10 20.71 -10.11
C THR A 389 -19.04 21.91 -10.19
N ILE A 390 -20.14 21.93 -9.43
CA ILE A 390 -21.03 23.10 -9.34
C ILE A 390 -20.27 24.32 -8.83
N GLY A 391 -19.49 24.16 -7.75
CA GLY A 391 -18.71 25.23 -7.15
C GLY A 391 -17.68 25.83 -8.11
N LEU A 392 -16.92 24.97 -8.80
CA LEU A 392 -15.95 25.41 -9.81
C LEU A 392 -16.62 26.21 -10.94
N GLY A 393 -17.73 25.70 -11.48
CA GLY A 393 -18.45 26.41 -12.54
C GLY A 393 -19.07 27.72 -12.08
N ALA A 394 -19.59 27.78 -10.85
CA ALA A 394 -20.11 29.01 -10.26
C ALA A 394 -19.01 30.07 -10.12
N VAL A 395 -17.80 29.67 -9.70
CA VAL A 395 -16.62 30.57 -9.63
C VAL A 395 -16.28 31.12 -11.02
N LEU A 396 -16.30 30.28 -12.05
CA LEU A 396 -15.96 30.71 -13.41
C LEU A 396 -17.03 31.63 -14.02
N ILE A 397 -18.31 31.28 -13.88
CA ILE A 397 -19.42 32.08 -14.41
C ILE A 397 -19.46 33.46 -13.75
N SER A 398 -19.31 33.51 -12.42
CA SER A 398 -19.34 34.75 -11.66
C SER A 398 -18.04 35.55 -11.71
N ARG A 399 -17.00 35.02 -12.38
CA ARG A 399 -15.63 35.57 -12.41
C ARG A 399 -15.10 35.84 -11.00
N GLY A 400 -15.14 34.81 -10.16
CA GLY A 400 -14.74 34.87 -8.75
C GLY A 400 -15.69 35.72 -7.90
N GLY A 401 -16.99 35.73 -8.20
CA GLY A 401 -17.99 36.46 -7.44
C GLY A 401 -18.13 37.95 -7.78
N THR A 402 -17.41 38.46 -8.78
CA THR A 402 -17.51 39.86 -9.20
C THR A 402 -18.77 40.15 -10.03
N ARG A 403 -19.32 39.14 -10.70
CA ARG A 403 -20.51 39.25 -11.58
C ARG A 403 -21.50 38.12 -11.29
N PRO A 404 -22.24 38.18 -10.18
CA PRO A 404 -23.21 37.14 -9.83
C PRO A 404 -24.35 37.04 -10.85
N VAL A 405 -24.88 35.83 -11.05
CA VAL A 405 -26.12 35.63 -11.78
C VAL A 405 -27.28 35.94 -10.84
N ALA A 406 -28.00 37.04 -11.12
CA ALA A 406 -29.15 37.44 -10.33
C ALA A 406 -30.31 36.44 -10.47
N ALA A 407 -31.13 36.34 -9.41
CA ALA A 407 -32.39 35.63 -9.46
C ALA A 407 -33.23 36.15 -10.65
N PRO A 408 -33.98 35.30 -11.36
CA PRO A 408 -34.93 35.78 -12.36
C PRO A 408 -35.89 36.74 -11.65
N VAL A 409 -35.83 38.03 -12.00
CA VAL A 409 -36.86 38.98 -11.57
C VAL A 409 -38.16 38.41 -12.11
N ALA A 410 -39.09 38.06 -11.22
CA ALA A 410 -40.38 37.54 -11.61
C ALA A 410 -41.03 38.58 -12.54
N ALA A 411 -41.01 38.31 -13.84
CA ALA A 411 -41.46 39.20 -14.91
C ALA A 411 -43.00 39.35 -14.96
N GLY A 412 -43.65 39.31 -13.80
CA GLY A 412 -45.10 39.36 -13.64
C GLY A 412 -45.60 40.31 -12.55
N ALA A 413 -44.72 41.03 -11.83
CA ALA A 413 -45.16 42.01 -10.84
C ALA A 413 -45.49 43.39 -11.44
N ASP A 414 -44.99 43.69 -12.65
CA ASP A 414 -45.18 45.00 -13.30
C ASP A 414 -46.31 45.00 -14.36
N VAL A 415 -46.90 43.84 -14.66
CA VAL A 415 -48.05 43.77 -15.57
C VAL A 415 -49.36 44.18 -14.87
N GLY A 416 -49.41 44.16 -13.53
CA GLY A 416 -50.61 44.50 -12.75
C GLY A 416 -50.83 45.99 -12.49
N SER A 417 -49.80 46.83 -12.62
CA SER A 417 -49.89 48.29 -12.44
C SER A 417 -50.43 48.99 -13.69
N GLU A 418 -50.12 48.48 -14.89
CA GLU A 418 -50.59 49.05 -16.16
C GLU A 418 -52.11 48.85 -16.37
N PHE A 419 -52.66 47.70 -15.98
CA PHE A 419 -54.11 47.45 -16.04
C PHE A 419 -54.93 48.14 -14.93
N ALA A 420 -54.28 48.62 -13.87
CA ALA A 420 -54.97 49.33 -12.79
C ALA A 420 -55.30 50.78 -13.17
N GLU A 421 -54.56 51.38 -14.12
CA GLU A 421 -54.77 52.75 -14.59
C GLU A 421 -55.87 52.86 -15.67
N GLU A 422 -56.08 51.80 -16.46
CA GLU A 422 -57.08 51.78 -17.54
C GLU A 422 -58.53 51.58 -17.02
N SER A 423 -58.71 51.23 -15.74
CA SER A 423 -60.04 51.10 -15.11
C SER A 423 -60.57 52.38 -14.43
N ARG A 424 -59.82 53.49 -14.53
CA ARG A 424 -60.17 54.78 -13.90
C ARG A 424 -60.62 55.88 -14.86
N VAL A 425 -60.88 55.57 -16.13
CA VAL A 425 -61.34 56.53 -17.14
C VAL A 425 -62.80 56.29 -17.50
#